data_AF-A0AAD4C8E0-F1
#
_entry.id   AF-A0AAD4C8E0-F1
#
_cell.length_a   1.000
_cell.length_b   1.000
_cell.length_c   1.000
_cell.angle_alpha   90.00
_cell.angle_beta   90.00
_cell.angle_gamma   90.00
#
_symmetry.space_group_name_H-M   'P 1'
#
loop_
_entity.id
_entity.type
_entity.pdbx_description
1 polymer ?
#
loop_
_entity_poly.entity_id
_entity_poly.type
_entity_poly.pdbx_seq_one_letter_code
_entity_poly.pdbx_strand_id
1 'polypeptide(L)'
;MVASTFTVNAHPPDPTWKYGRYDAAIMNIDNQWKWPSSGLRGHAAIIVRLVMCPTAPKGSGGVSPHSDRFLMYAQRLDIVPQGNSAVERTTGLPVLKRATRTSSSLLGELFPVDQLRSFAHIVPRFVIFLNTYFDKDFFYATN
;
A
#
# COMPACT_ATOMS: atom_id res chain seq x y z
N MET A 1 -22.40 -10.19 8.88
CA MET A 1 -21.56 -9.55 7.85
C MET A 1 -20.46 -10.55 7.51
N VAL A 2 -20.48 -11.15 6.32
CA VAL A 2 -19.44 -12.10 5.90
C VAL A 2 -18.18 -11.28 5.66
N ALA A 3 -17.09 -11.58 6.37
CA ALA A 3 -15.81 -10.97 6.07
C ALA A 3 -15.40 -11.42 4.66
N SER A 4 -15.32 -10.48 3.72
CA SER A 4 -14.82 -10.78 2.38
C SER A 4 -13.36 -11.18 2.50
N THR A 5 -13.04 -12.45 2.22
CA THR A 5 -11.65 -12.91 2.12
C THR A 5 -11.09 -12.50 0.76
N PHE A 6 -9.85 -12.04 0.74
CA PHE A 6 -9.14 -11.74 -0.49
C PHE A 6 -7.66 -12.12 -0.39
N THR A 7 -7.05 -12.41 -1.54
CA THR A 7 -5.66 -12.90 -1.63
C THR A 7 -4.73 -11.79 -2.13
N VAL A 8 -3.84 -11.30 -1.28
CA VAL A 8 -2.84 -10.29 -1.67
C VAL A 8 -1.52 -10.93 -2.10
N ASN A 9 -0.97 -10.53 -3.24
CA ASN A 9 0.31 -10.99 -3.76
C ASN A 9 1.45 -10.05 -3.38
N ALA A 10 2.57 -10.63 -2.94
CA ALA A 10 3.79 -9.90 -2.59
C ALA A 10 5.03 -10.69 -3.04
N HIS A 11 5.05 -11.07 -4.33
CA HIS A 11 6.09 -11.93 -4.90
C HIS A 11 7.33 -11.09 -5.26
N PRO A 12 8.53 -11.39 -4.72
CA PRO A 12 9.75 -10.71 -5.12
C PRO A 12 10.13 -11.05 -6.58
N PRO A 13 11.08 -10.33 -7.18
CA PRO A 13 11.58 -10.68 -8.50
C PRO A 13 12.15 -12.09 -8.56
N ASP A 14 11.80 -12.83 -9.60
CA ASP A 14 12.33 -14.15 -9.91
C ASP A 14 12.44 -14.34 -11.44
N PRO A 15 12.93 -15.48 -11.95
CA PRO A 15 13.03 -15.72 -13.39
C PRO A 15 11.68 -15.65 -14.14
N THR A 16 10.55 -15.90 -13.46
CA THR A 16 9.20 -15.84 -14.04
C THR A 16 8.69 -14.39 -14.07
N TRP A 17 9.00 -13.62 -13.03
CA TRP A 17 8.54 -12.26 -12.76
C TRP A 17 9.74 -11.35 -12.54
N LYS A 18 10.35 -10.87 -13.64
CA LYS A 18 11.54 -10.00 -13.60
C LYS A 18 11.43 -8.81 -12.64
N TYR A 19 10.22 -8.28 -12.44
CA TYR A 19 9.96 -7.13 -11.57
C TYR A 19 9.20 -7.48 -10.30
N GLY A 20 8.98 -8.77 -10.03
CA GLY A 20 8.08 -9.27 -9.00
C GLY A 20 6.60 -9.04 -9.34
N ARG A 21 5.72 -9.42 -8.42
CA ARG A 21 4.27 -9.20 -8.51
C ARG A 21 3.77 -8.69 -7.18
N TYR A 22 3.30 -7.45 -7.17
CA TYR A 22 2.91 -6.74 -5.96
C TYR A 22 1.52 -6.16 -6.13
N ASP A 23 0.61 -6.56 -5.25
CA ASP A 23 -0.73 -6.02 -5.24
C ASP A 23 -0.77 -4.72 -4.44
N ALA A 24 -1.62 -3.81 -4.91
CA ALA A 24 -1.98 -2.64 -4.16
C ALA A 24 -3.23 -2.91 -3.31
N ALA A 25 -3.28 -2.29 -2.14
CA ALA A 25 -4.37 -2.49 -1.20
C ALA A 25 -4.70 -1.21 -0.43
N ILE A 26 -5.90 -1.20 0.16
CA ILE A 26 -6.30 -0.23 1.15
C ILE A 26 -6.07 -0.80 2.54
N MET A 27 -5.42 0.00 3.37
CA MET A 27 -5.10 -0.31 4.76
C MET A 27 -5.74 0.72 5.68
N ASN A 28 -6.14 0.28 6.88
CA ASN A 28 -6.58 1.16 7.93
C ASN A 28 -5.38 1.76 8.68
N ILE A 29 -5.35 3.09 8.81
CA ILE A 29 -4.38 3.78 9.67
C ILE A 29 -5.05 4.14 10.99
N ASP A 30 -6.32 4.53 10.96
CA ASP A 30 -7.08 4.97 12.11
C ASP A 30 -8.37 4.14 12.25
N ASN A 31 -8.46 3.37 13.33
CA ASN A 31 -9.58 2.48 13.63
C ASN A 31 -10.91 3.19 13.89
N GLN A 32 -10.92 4.52 14.02
CA GLN A 32 -12.15 5.30 14.09
C GLN A 32 -12.89 5.36 12.74
N TRP A 33 -12.17 5.19 11.62
CA TRP A 33 -12.73 5.25 10.27
C TRP A 33 -13.06 3.87 9.71
N LYS A 34 -14.15 3.80 8.97
CA LYS A 34 -14.71 2.54 8.45
C LYS A 34 -14.63 2.51 6.94
N TRP A 35 -13.84 1.59 6.43
CA TRP A 35 -13.83 1.25 5.01
C TRP A 35 -15.11 0.47 4.63
N PRO A 36 -15.74 0.72 3.47
CA PRO A 36 -15.43 1.75 2.47
C PRO A 36 -16.11 3.11 2.73
N SER A 37 -17.02 3.20 3.71
CA SER A 37 -17.86 4.38 3.95
C SER A 37 -17.09 5.69 4.19
N SER A 38 -15.89 5.63 4.76
CA SER A 38 -15.06 6.79 5.06
C SER A 38 -14.15 7.22 3.90
N GLY A 39 -14.20 6.54 2.75
CA GLY A 39 -13.30 6.80 1.63
C GLY A 39 -11.84 6.65 2.06
N LEU A 40 -10.96 7.56 1.62
CA LEU A 40 -9.55 7.57 2.05
C LEU A 40 -9.31 8.28 3.40
N ARG A 41 -10.34 8.75 4.09
CA ARG A 41 -10.19 9.37 5.41
C ARG A 41 -9.91 8.29 6.45
N GLY A 42 -8.75 8.36 7.12
CA GLY A 42 -8.30 7.34 8.08
C GLY A 42 -7.72 6.07 7.44
N HIS A 43 -7.61 6.05 6.11
CA HIS A 43 -7.11 4.91 5.33
C HIS A 43 -5.94 5.34 4.44
N ALA A 44 -5.14 4.38 3.99
CA ALA A 44 -4.09 4.63 3.01
C ALA A 44 -4.07 3.55 1.93
N ALA A 45 -3.72 3.98 0.72
CA ALA A 45 -3.31 3.10 -0.34
C ALA A 45 -1.85 2.69 -0.14
N ILE A 46 -1.57 1.41 -0.30
CA ILE A 46 -0.24 0.83 -0.12
C ILE A 46 0.06 -0.16 -1.26
N ILE A 47 1.34 -0.40 -1.50
CA ILE A 47 1.82 -1.52 -2.31
C ILE A 47 2.44 -2.54 -1.35
N VAL A 48 1.88 -3.75 -1.29
CA VAL A 48 2.40 -4.81 -0.42
C VAL A 48 3.64 -5.43 -1.07
N ARG A 49 4.74 -5.48 -0.33
CA ARG A 49 6.06 -5.89 -0.84
C ARG A 49 6.55 -7.21 -0.25
N LEU A 50 6.12 -7.54 0.96
CA LEU A 50 6.41 -8.81 1.62
C LEU A 50 5.31 -9.10 2.64
N VAL A 51 4.94 -10.36 2.79
CA VAL A 51 4.15 -10.85 3.93
C VAL A 51 5.02 -11.85 4.68
N MET A 52 5.11 -11.72 6.00
CA MET A 52 6.00 -12.51 6.84
C MET A 52 5.38 -12.81 8.20
N CYS A 53 5.82 -13.91 8.82
CA CYS A 53 5.50 -14.24 10.20
C CYS A 53 6.80 -14.14 11.02
N PRO A 54 6.95 -13.14 11.90
CA PRO A 54 8.16 -13.00 12.69
C PRO A 54 8.26 -14.14 13.70
N THR A 55 9.43 -14.76 13.78
CA THR A 55 9.70 -15.82 14.76
C THR A 55 10.59 -15.29 15.87
N ALA A 56 10.36 -15.73 17.10
CA ALA A 56 11.20 -15.34 18.22
C ALA A 56 12.64 -15.88 18.01
N PRO A 57 13.69 -15.10 18.35
CA PRO A 57 15.05 -15.60 18.35
C PRO A 57 15.19 -16.87 19.21
N LYS A 58 15.99 -17.83 18.74
CA LYS A 58 16.28 -19.04 19.53
C LYS A 58 17.02 -18.63 20.82
N GLY A 59 16.47 -19.00 21.99
CA GLY A 59 17.09 -18.72 23.29
C GLY A 59 16.56 -17.48 24.02
N SER A 60 15.72 -16.65 23.40
CA SER A 60 14.95 -15.65 24.15
C SER A 60 13.76 -16.38 24.79
N GLY A 61 13.80 -16.59 26.11
CA GLY A 61 12.75 -17.27 26.89
C GLY A 61 11.42 -16.50 26.99
N GLY A 62 11.03 -15.74 25.96
CA GLY A 62 9.89 -14.84 25.98
C GLY A 62 9.20 -14.74 24.62
N VAL A 63 7.87 -14.84 24.69
CA VAL A 63 6.90 -14.58 23.63
C VAL A 63 7.17 -13.21 23.02
N SER A 64 7.47 -13.13 21.72
CA SER A 64 7.55 -11.82 21.08
C SER A 64 6.12 -11.30 20.89
N PRO A 65 5.85 -10.00 21.12
CA PRO A 65 4.49 -9.45 21.01
C PRO A 65 3.89 -9.53 19.60
N HIS A 66 4.63 -10.07 18.62
CA HIS A 66 4.23 -10.21 17.23
C HIS A 66 4.36 -11.65 16.71
N SER A 67 4.81 -12.61 17.53
CA SER A 67 5.00 -14.00 17.10
C SER A 67 3.69 -14.71 16.70
N ASP A 68 2.55 -14.14 17.09
CA ASP A 68 1.21 -14.65 16.78
C ASP A 68 0.58 -14.00 15.54
N ARG A 69 1.26 -13.05 14.90
CA ARG A 69 0.68 -12.22 13.83
C ARG A 69 1.53 -12.19 12.57
N PHE A 70 0.85 -12.25 11.42
CA PHE A 70 1.47 -11.91 10.16
C PHE A 70 1.68 -10.40 10.04
N LEU A 71 2.88 -10.02 9.64
CA LEU A 71 3.25 -8.66 9.28
C LEU A 71 3.41 -8.54 7.77
N MET A 72 3.22 -7.34 7.27
CA MET A 72 3.56 -6.99 5.89
C MET A 72 4.55 -5.83 5.87
N TYR A 73 5.51 -5.90 4.97
CA TYR A 73 6.26 -4.73 4.53
C TYR A 73 5.52 -4.10 3.36
N ALA A 74 5.18 -2.82 3.51
CA ALA A 74 4.40 -2.10 2.51
C ALA A 74 5.00 -0.73 2.21
N GLN A 75 4.90 -0.32 0.95
CA GLN A 75 5.22 1.03 0.52
C GLN A 75 3.95 1.86 0.52
N ARG A 76 3.93 2.94 1.31
CA ARG A 76 2.80 3.84 1.39
C ARG A 76 2.70 4.72 0.15
N LEU A 77 1.47 5.01 -0.25
CA LEU A 77 1.17 5.99 -1.28
C LEU A 77 0.47 7.20 -0.65
N ASP A 78 1.02 8.38 -0.87
CA ASP A 78 0.49 9.63 -0.38
C ASP A 78 -0.39 10.30 -1.44
N ILE A 79 -1.51 10.87 -1.01
CA ILE A 79 -2.38 11.65 -1.88
C ILE A 79 -1.67 12.95 -2.24
N VAL A 80 -1.58 13.24 -3.54
CA VAL A 80 -1.03 14.47 -4.08
C VAL A 80 -2.15 15.50 -4.19
N PRO A 81 -2.09 16.64 -3.47
CA PRO A 81 -3.10 17.69 -3.58
C PRO A 81 -3.23 18.19 -5.02
N GLN A 82 -4.47 18.29 -5.52
CA GLN A 82 -4.77 18.79 -6.87
C GLN A 82 -5.31 20.23 -6.78
N GLY A 83 -4.50 21.13 -6.20
CA GLY A 83 -4.91 22.51 -5.88
C GLY A 83 -5.95 22.53 -4.76
N ASN A 84 -7.15 23.06 -5.04
CA ASN A 84 -8.27 23.11 -4.08
C ASN A 84 -9.10 21.80 -4.06
N SER A 85 -8.67 20.77 -4.80
CA SER A 85 -9.36 19.48 -4.89
C SER A 85 -8.47 18.34 -4.39
N ALA A 86 -9.10 17.32 -3.78
CA ALA A 86 -8.43 16.06 -3.44
C ALA A 86 -8.29 15.10 -4.65
N VAL A 87 -8.99 15.39 -5.75
CA VAL A 87 -9.02 14.57 -6.97
C VAL A 87 -8.67 15.38 -8.21
N GLU A 88 -8.12 14.69 -9.21
CA GLU A 88 -7.76 15.28 -10.49
C GLU A 88 -9.02 15.54 -11.34
N ARG A 89 -9.08 16.69 -12.02
CA ARG A 89 -10.33 17.18 -12.64
C ARG A 89 -10.82 16.33 -13.81
N THR A 90 -9.92 15.77 -14.61
CA THR A 90 -10.27 15.00 -15.80
C THR A 90 -10.77 13.60 -15.46
N THR A 91 -10.10 12.92 -14.53
CA THR A 91 -10.38 11.54 -14.14
C THR A 91 -11.35 11.44 -12.95
N GLY A 92 -11.45 12.49 -12.13
CA GLY A 92 -12.17 12.44 -10.86
C GLY A 92 -11.50 11.56 -9.81
N LEU A 93 -10.27 11.09 -10.05
CA LEU A 93 -9.57 10.15 -9.17
C LEU A 93 -8.52 10.83 -8.30
N PRO A 94 -8.27 10.32 -7.07
CA PRO A 94 -7.12 10.73 -6.28
C PRO A 94 -5.82 10.41 -7.02
N VAL A 95 -4.92 11.38 -7.04
CA VAL A 95 -3.55 11.18 -7.52
C VAL A 95 -2.71 10.77 -6.33
N LEU A 96 -1.97 9.69 -6.50
CA LEU A 96 -1.13 9.09 -5.48
C LEU A 96 0.32 9.13 -5.94
N LYS A 97 1.24 9.43 -5.02
CA LYS A 97 2.68 9.26 -5.23
C LYS A 97 3.24 8.32 -4.19
N ARG A 98 4.37 7.67 -4.48
CA ARG A 98 5.05 6.88 -3.45
C ARG A 98 5.58 7.78 -2.34
N ALA A 99 5.31 7.42 -1.09
CA ALA A 99 5.89 8.09 0.06
C ALA A 99 7.42 7.93 0.03
N THR A 100 8.13 9.01 0.33
CA THR A 100 9.61 9.04 0.36
C THR A 100 10.09 9.57 1.69
N ARG A 101 11.23 9.04 2.16
CA ARG A 101 11.98 9.61 3.28
C ARG A 101 12.55 10.99 2.90
N THR A 102 13.05 11.73 3.88
CA THR A 102 13.82 12.98 3.65
C THR A 102 15.02 12.76 2.71
N SER A 103 15.57 11.55 2.70
CA SER A 103 16.63 11.12 1.79
C SER A 103 16.17 10.79 0.36
N SER A 104 14.90 11.03 0.00
CA SER A 104 14.26 10.67 -1.28
C SER A 104 14.14 9.17 -1.58
N SER A 105 14.64 8.29 -0.71
CA SER A 105 14.41 6.84 -0.82
C SER A 105 12.96 6.49 -0.53
N LEU A 106 12.44 5.42 -1.15
CA LEU A 106 11.08 4.92 -0.90
C LEU A 106 10.88 4.62 0.60
N LEU A 107 9.81 5.18 1.16
CA LEU A 107 9.39 4.89 2.53
C LEU A 107 8.56 3.62 2.51
N GLY A 108 9.12 2.56 3.09
CA GLY A 108 8.37 1.36 3.43
C GLY A 108 8.38 1.15 4.94
N GLU A 109 7.27 0.63 5.44
CA GLU A 109 7.00 0.41 6.85
C GLU A 109 6.39 -0.99 7.07
N LEU A 110 6.45 -1.47 8.31
CA LEU A 110 5.87 -2.74 8.71
C LEU A 110 4.51 -2.52 9.35
N PHE A 111 3.51 -3.27 8.88
CA PHE A 111 2.15 -3.20 9.39
C PHE A 111 1.61 -4.60 9.67
N PRO A 112 0.73 -4.78 10.66
CA PRO A 112 -0.07 -5.99 10.79
C PRO A 112 -0.93 -6.22 9.54
N VAL A 113 -1.00 -7.46 9.06
CA VAL A 113 -1.84 -7.83 7.91
C VAL A 113 -3.33 -7.61 8.20
N ASP A 114 -3.73 -7.67 9.49
CA ASP A 114 -5.09 -7.42 9.94
C ASP A 114 -5.60 -5.99 9.71
N GLN A 115 -4.72 -5.07 9.29
CA GLN A 115 -5.09 -3.70 8.91
C GLN A 115 -5.54 -3.58 7.45
N LEU A 116 -5.35 -4.61 6.63
CA LEU A 116 -5.84 -4.64 5.25
C LEU A 116 -7.38 -4.63 5.22
N ARG A 117 -7.97 -3.91 4.26
CA ARG A 117 -9.42 -3.74 4.14
C ARG A 117 -9.96 -4.13 2.77
N SER A 118 -9.22 -3.85 1.71
CA SER A 118 -9.60 -4.22 0.35
C SER A 118 -8.41 -4.13 -0.60
N PHE A 119 -8.57 -4.63 -1.83
CA PHE A 119 -7.66 -4.31 -2.92
C PHE A 119 -7.81 -2.86 -3.36
N ALA A 120 -6.72 -2.32 -3.88
CA ALA A 120 -6.70 -1.05 -4.57
C ALA A 120 -6.34 -1.28 -6.03
N HIS A 121 -7.15 -0.77 -6.96
CA HIS A 121 -6.75 -0.72 -8.35
C HIS A 121 -6.01 0.59 -8.60
N ILE A 122 -4.75 0.47 -9.00
CA ILE A 122 -3.85 1.59 -9.22
C ILE A 122 -3.51 1.66 -10.70
N VAL A 123 -3.83 2.78 -11.34
CA VAL A 123 -3.57 3.01 -12.76
C VAL A 123 -2.40 3.98 -12.89
N PRO A 124 -1.31 3.64 -13.62
CA PRO A 124 -0.21 4.57 -13.82
C PRO A 124 -0.69 5.85 -14.50
N ARG A 125 -0.25 7.02 -13.99
CA ARG A 125 -0.47 8.31 -14.65
C ARG A 125 0.73 8.60 -15.53
N PHE A 126 0.58 8.45 -16.84
CA PHE A 126 1.61 8.84 -17.80
C PHE A 126 1.46 10.32 -18.16
N VAL A 127 2.47 11.13 -17.84
CA VAL A 127 2.61 12.51 -18.35
C VAL A 127 3.64 12.51 -19.47
N ILE A 128 3.33 13.20 -20.57
CA ILE A 128 4.18 13.33 -21.75
C ILE A 128 5.30 14.32 -21.42
N PHE A 129 6.29 13.89 -20.64
CA PHE A 129 7.62 14.47 -20.64
C PHE A 129 8.63 13.32 -20.64
N LEU A 130 9.55 13.38 -21.61
CA LEU A 130 10.62 12.41 -21.84
C LEU A 130 11.43 12.20 -20.56
N ASN A 131 11.18 11.11 -19.84
CA ASN A 131 12.16 10.58 -18.88
C ASN A 131 12.04 9.06 -18.72
N THR A 132 13.17 8.39 -18.84
CA THR A 132 13.36 6.96 -19.07
C THR A 132 13.12 6.05 -17.84
N TYR A 133 12.52 6.53 -16.77
CA TYR A 133 12.18 5.71 -15.60
C TYR A 133 10.91 6.26 -14.95
N PHE A 134 9.81 5.49 -15.05
CA PHE A 134 8.52 5.66 -14.34
C PHE A 134 8.50 6.76 -13.26
N ASP A 135 8.12 7.98 -13.64
CA ASP A 135 7.84 9.08 -12.71
C ASP A 135 6.35 8.98 -12.29
N LYS A 136 6.01 8.01 -11.43
CA LYS A 136 5.80 8.06 -9.96
C LYS A 136 4.49 8.67 -9.46
N ASP A 137 3.59 9.07 -10.36
CA ASP A 137 2.20 9.33 -9.99
C ASP A 137 1.27 8.21 -10.49
N PHE A 138 0.30 7.85 -9.66
CA PHE A 138 -0.71 6.84 -9.95
C PHE A 138 -2.10 7.40 -9.67
N PHE A 139 -3.10 6.94 -10.42
CA PHE A 139 -4.50 7.14 -10.08
C PHE A 139 -4.99 5.98 -9.22
N TYR A 140 -5.86 6.28 -8.27
CA TYR A 140 -6.62 5.28 -7.52
C TYR A 140 -8.06 5.23 -8.01
N ALA A 141 -8.53 4.07 -8.46
CA ALA A 141 -9.93 3.86 -8.81
C ALA A 141 -10.63 3.02 -7.73
N THR A 142 -11.71 3.53 -7.16
CA THR A 142 -12.68 2.72 -6.40
C THR A 142 -13.70 2.14 -7.37
N ASN A 143 -14.09 0.87 -7.18
CA ASN A 143 -15.34 0.34 -7.75
C ASN A 143 -16.55 0.98 -7.08
#